data_AF-A0A5E8V3N2-F1
#
_entry.id   AF-A0A5E8V3N2-F1
#
_cell.length_a   1.000
_cell.length_b   1.000
_cell.length_c   1.000
_cell.angle_alpha   90.00
_cell.angle_beta   90.00
_cell.angle_gamma   90.00
#
_symmetry.space_group_name_H-M   'P 1'
#
loop_
_entity.id
_entity.type
_entity.pdbx_description
1 polymer ?
#
loop_
_entity_poly.entity_id
_entity_poly.type
_entity_poly.pdbx_seq_one_letter_code
_entity_poly.pdbx_strand_id
1 'polypeptide(L)'
;MSGIVLSASVRQNLLSLQSTADLLATTQNRLSTGKSVNSALDNPTNFFTAQSLDNRASDINNLLDGIANGVQVLQAANTGITSLQKLIDSAKSIANQALQTTVGYST
;
A
#
# COMPACT_ATOMS: atom_id res chain seq x y z
N MET A 1 28.53 -20.56 54.47
CA MET A 1 28.43 -19.50 53.45
C MET A 1 27.71 -18.32 54.08
N SER A 2 28.46 -17.34 54.57
CA SER A 2 27.89 -16.09 55.09
C SER A 2 27.12 -15.44 53.95
N GLY A 3 25.79 -15.44 54.04
CA GLY A 3 24.94 -14.75 53.08
C GLY A 3 25.45 -13.31 52.97
N ILE A 4 25.71 -12.85 51.76
CA ILE A 4 25.98 -11.45 51.51
C ILE A 4 24.69 -10.71 51.89
N VAL A 5 24.59 -10.27 53.14
CA VAL A 5 23.55 -9.36 53.60
C VAL A 5 23.93 -8.01 53.03
N LEU A 6 23.50 -7.76 51.79
CA LEU A 6 23.55 -6.43 51.20
C LEU A 6 22.82 -5.51 52.18
N SER A 7 23.52 -4.49 52.69
CA SER A 7 22.90 -3.48 53.54
C SER A 7 21.71 -2.86 52.79
N ALA A 8 20.70 -2.39 53.52
CA ALA A 8 19.49 -1.83 52.89
C ALA A 8 19.82 -0.79 51.81
N SER A 9 20.85 0.04 52.03
CA SER A 9 21.36 1.03 51.09
C SER A 9 21.98 0.43 49.84
N VAL A 10 22.75 -0.66 49.95
CA VAL A 10 23.37 -1.32 48.79
C VAL A 10 22.32 -2.01 47.92
N ARG A 11 21.27 -2.61 48.50
CA ARG A 11 20.14 -3.14 47.71
C ARG A 11 19.37 -2.05 46.98
N GLN A 12 19.13 -0.92 47.65
CA GLN A 12 18.45 0.21 47.01
C GLN A 12 19.24 0.73 45.82
N ASN A 13 20.56 0.88 45.95
CA ASN A 13 21.43 1.28 44.84
C ASN A 13 21.43 0.24 43.72
N LEU A 14 21.48 -1.05 44.05
CA LEU A 14 21.41 -2.13 43.06
C LEU A 14 20.08 -2.15 42.30
N LEU A 15 18.95 -1.93 42.98
CA LEU A 15 17.64 -1.81 42.33
C LEU A 15 17.61 -0.62 41.37
N SER A 16 18.16 0.54 41.77
CA SER A 16 18.26 1.71 40.88
C SER A 16 19.13 1.44 39.66
N LEU A 17 20.25 0.73 39.82
CA LEU A 17 21.12 0.33 38.70
C LEU A 17 20.42 -0.66 37.76
N GLN A 18 19.65 -1.62 38.29
CA GLN A 18 18.85 -2.54 37.48
C GLN A 18 17.78 -1.78 36.68
N SER A 19 17.01 -0.90 37.31
CA SER A 19 16.03 -0.09 36.59
C SER A 19 16.67 0.82 35.52
N THR A 20 17.87 1.32 35.77
CA THR A 20 18.63 2.11 34.79
C THR A 20 19.08 1.24 33.61
N ALA A 21 19.55 0.02 33.88
CA ALA A 21 19.92 -0.92 32.83
C ALA A 21 18.72 -1.32 31.96
N ASP A 22 17.55 -1.54 32.56
CA ASP A 22 16.31 -1.85 31.84
C ASP A 22 15.84 -0.68 30.96
N LEU A 23 15.90 0.55 31.49
CA LEU A 23 15.60 1.77 30.73
C LEU A 23 16.57 1.96 29.56
N LEU A 24 17.85 1.71 29.78
CA LEU A 24 18.87 1.77 28.74
C LEU A 24 18.60 0.73 27.64
N ALA A 25 18.31 -0.52 28.00
CA ALA A 25 17.99 -1.58 27.04
C ALA A 25 16.74 -1.22 26.20
N THR A 26 15.68 -0.72 26.85
CA THR A 26 14.47 -0.25 26.17
C THR A 26 14.77 0.91 25.21
N THR A 27 15.61 1.86 25.64
CA THR A 27 15.99 3.03 24.83
C THR A 27 16.82 2.61 23.61
N GLN A 28 17.79 1.70 23.80
CA GLN A 28 18.57 1.15 22.69
C GLN A 28 17.69 0.41 21.69
N ASN A 29 16.70 -0.36 22.16
CA ASN A 29 15.75 -1.04 21.27
C ASN A 29 14.94 -0.04 20.44
N ARG A 30 14.38 1.00 21.08
CA ARG A 30 13.64 2.07 20.39
C ARG A 30 14.51 2.84 19.38
N LEU A 31 15.77 3.11 19.73
CA LEU A 31 16.71 3.77 18.81
C LEU A 31 17.06 2.88 17.62
N SER A 32 17.25 1.57 17.84
CA SER A 32 17.58 0.63 16.78
C SER A 32 16.44 0.41 15.78
N THR A 33 15.19 0.48 16.23
CA THR A 33 14.01 0.27 15.36
C THR A 33 13.37 1.57 14.88
N GLY A 34 13.69 2.69 15.52
CA GLY A 34 13.00 3.97 15.32
C GLY A 34 11.54 3.97 15.81
N LYS A 35 11.08 2.90 16.47
CA LYS A 35 9.70 2.77 16.93
C LYS A 35 9.62 2.96 18.44
N SER A 36 8.64 3.74 18.88
CA SER A 36 8.32 3.89 20.31
C SER A 36 7.69 2.61 20.91
N VAL A 37 6.96 1.86 20.09
CA VAL A 37 6.28 0.60 20.44
C VAL A 37 6.83 -0.49 19.51
N ASN A 38 7.58 -1.44 20.08
CA ASN A 38 8.22 -2.53 19.34
C ASN A 38 7.52 -3.86 19.53
N SER A 39 6.80 -4.01 20.64
CA SER A 39 6.05 -5.22 20.97
C SER A 39 4.67 -4.91 21.53
N ALA A 40 3.82 -5.93 21.59
CA ALA A 40 2.53 -5.84 22.27
C ALA A 40 2.65 -5.60 23.79
N LEU A 41 3.79 -5.93 24.41
CA LEU A 41 4.04 -5.64 25.83
C LEU A 41 4.27 -4.14 26.07
N ASP A 42 4.83 -3.42 25.08
CA ASP A 42 5.10 -1.98 25.21
C ASP A 42 3.78 -1.18 25.19
N ASN A 43 2.88 -1.52 24.26
CA ASN A 43 1.53 -0.99 24.17
C ASN A 43 0.70 -1.85 23.19
N PRO A 44 -0.23 -2.70 23.67
CA PRO A 44 -0.94 -3.62 22.80
C PRO A 44 -1.84 -2.88 21.80
N THR A 45 -2.55 -1.84 22.23
CA THR A 45 -3.44 -1.07 21.37
C THR A 45 -2.68 -0.45 20.20
N ASN A 46 -1.57 0.23 20.46
CA ASN A 46 -0.79 0.89 19.42
C ASN A 46 -0.10 -0.14 18.50
N PHE A 47 0.44 -1.22 19.07
CA PHE A 47 1.12 -2.27 18.30
C PHE A 47 0.16 -2.94 17.30
N PHE A 48 -1.01 -3.38 17.75
CA PHE A 48 -1.99 -4.04 16.88
C PHE A 48 -2.69 -3.07 15.92
N THR A 49 -2.88 -1.81 16.33
CA THR A 49 -3.38 -0.78 15.40
C THR A 49 -2.38 -0.54 14.27
N ALA A 50 -1.10 -0.37 14.59
CA ALA A 50 -0.05 -0.23 13.58
C ALA A 50 0.02 -1.45 12.64
N GLN A 51 -0.03 -2.66 13.19
CA GLN A 51 -0.05 -3.89 12.40
C GLN A 51 -1.27 -3.97 11.47
N SER A 52 -2.46 -3.58 11.94
CA SER A 52 -3.64 -3.53 11.09
C SER A 52 -3.52 -2.49 9.96
N LEU A 53 -2.85 -1.37 10.22
CA LEU A 53 -2.60 -0.35 9.20
C LEU A 53 -1.58 -0.82 8.17
N ASP A 54 -0.52 -1.53 8.58
CA ASP A 54 0.47 -2.14 7.67
C ASP A 54 -0.18 -3.18 6.75
N ASN A 55 -1.08 -4.01 7.28
CA ASN A 55 -1.85 -4.96 6.49
C ASN A 55 -2.74 -4.23 5.47
N ARG A 56 -3.46 -3.20 5.90
CA ARG A 56 -4.33 -2.40 5.02
C ARG A 56 -3.53 -1.66 3.93
N ALA A 57 -2.34 -1.17 4.24
CA ALA A 57 -1.46 -0.56 3.24
C ALA A 57 -1.03 -1.58 2.17
N SER A 58 -0.74 -2.82 2.58
CA SER A 58 -0.42 -3.92 1.67
C SER A 58 -1.62 -4.27 0.77
N ASP A 59 -2.82 -4.33 1.34
CA ASP A 59 -4.05 -4.54 0.57
C ASP A 59 -4.32 -3.41 -0.43
N ILE A 60 -4.06 -2.16 -0.04
CA ILE A 60 -4.19 -1.00 -0.94
C ILE A 60 -3.18 -1.08 -2.10
N ASN A 61 -1.95 -1.53 -1.86
CA ASN A 61 -0.97 -1.73 -2.93
C ASN A 61 -1.45 -2.80 -3.93
N ASN A 62 -1.95 -3.93 -3.44
CA ASN A 62 -2.51 -4.98 -4.31
C ASN A 62 -3.72 -4.47 -5.12
N LEU A 63 -4.58 -3.67 -4.49
CA LEU A 63 -5.72 -3.02 -5.18
C LEU A 63 -5.23 -2.04 -6.25
N LEU A 64 -4.21 -1.24 -5.96
CA LEU A 64 -3.62 -0.29 -6.90
C LEU A 64 -3.07 -1.00 -8.15
N ASP A 65 -2.40 -2.13 -7.97
CA ASP A 65 -1.92 -2.95 -9.08
C ASP A 65 -3.08 -3.49 -9.92
N GLY A 66 -4.16 -3.95 -9.27
CA GLY A 66 -5.39 -4.37 -9.96
C GLY A 66 -6.03 -3.23 -10.77
N ILE A 67 -6.08 -2.02 -10.21
CA ILE A 67 -6.58 -0.82 -10.88
C ILE A 67 -5.67 -0.46 -12.07
N ALA A 68 -4.35 -0.50 -11.92
CA ALA A 68 -3.41 -0.20 -12.99
C ALA A 68 -3.60 -1.15 -14.19
N ASN A 69 -3.80 -2.45 -13.92
CA ASN A 69 -4.16 -3.42 -14.95
C ASN A 69 -5.51 -3.10 -15.61
N GLY A 70 -6.54 -2.74 -14.81
CA GLY A 70 -7.84 -2.32 -15.32
C GLY A 70 -7.78 -1.08 -16.23
N VAL A 71 -6.94 -0.10 -15.90
CA VAL A 71 -6.70 1.09 -16.72
C VAL A 71 -6.12 0.72 -18.08
N GLN A 72 -5.18 -0.22 -18.14
CA GLN A 72 -4.63 -0.70 -19.42
C GLN A 72 -5.69 -1.36 -20.30
N VAL A 73 -6.58 -2.17 -19.70
CA VAL A 73 -7.71 -2.78 -20.41
C VAL A 73 -8.65 -1.70 -20.96
N LEU A 74 -8.99 -0.70 -20.15
CA LEU A 74 -9.82 0.43 -20.59
C LEU A 74 -9.16 1.22 -21.72
N GLN A 75 -7.84 1.40 -21.67
CA GLN A 75 -7.09 2.07 -22.73
C GLN A 75 -7.15 1.29 -24.05
N ALA A 76 -6.95 -0.04 -23.99
CA ALA A 76 -7.06 -0.90 -25.17
C ALA A 76 -8.48 -0.89 -25.75
N ALA A 77 -9.51 -0.95 -24.88
CA ALA A 77 -10.90 -0.83 -25.29
C ALA A 77 -11.19 0.52 -25.97
N ASN A 78 -10.66 1.62 -25.42
CA ASN A 78 -10.80 2.95 -26.00
C ASN A 78 -10.18 3.04 -27.42
N THR A 79 -9.00 2.46 -27.62
CA THR A 79 -8.36 2.36 -28.94
C THR A 79 -9.20 1.52 -29.91
N GLY A 80 -9.76 0.40 -29.44
CA GLY A 80 -10.66 -0.45 -30.22
C GLY A 80 -11.91 0.32 -30.69
N ILE A 81 -12.59 1.01 -29.76
CA ILE A 81 -13.77 1.83 -30.07
C ILE A 81 -13.43 2.96 -31.05
N THR A 82 -12.30 3.65 -30.86
CA THR A 82 -11.85 4.71 -31.78
C THR A 82 -11.64 4.17 -33.20
N SER A 83 -11.08 2.96 -33.33
CA SER A 83 -10.88 2.31 -34.62
C SER A 83 -12.23 1.95 -35.28
N LEU A 84 -13.20 1.47 -34.50
CA LEU A 84 -14.55 1.19 -34.99
C LEU A 84 -15.28 2.46 -35.45
N GLN A 85 -15.11 3.59 -34.74
CA GLN A 85 -15.66 4.87 -35.18
C GLN A 85 -15.12 5.28 -36.55
N LYS A 86 -13.81 5.19 -36.75
CA LYS A 86 -13.18 5.48 -38.07
C LYS A 86 -13.68 4.55 -39.17
N LEU A 87 -13.91 3.27 -38.85
CA LEU A 87 -14.50 2.32 -39.80
C LEU A 87 -15.92 2.72 -40.19
N ILE A 88 -16.75 3.10 -39.21
CA ILE A 88 -18.12 3.57 -39.45
C ILE A 88 -18.12 4.86 -40.31
N ASP A 89 -17.22 5.80 -40.03
CA ASP A 89 -17.10 7.03 -40.82
C ASP A 89 -16.70 6.75 -42.28
N SER A 90 -15.77 5.80 -42.47
CA SER A 90 -15.38 5.34 -43.81
C SER A 90 -16.55 4.66 -44.53
N ALA A 91 -17.28 3.79 -43.85
CA ALA A 91 -18.46 3.11 -44.41
C ALA A 91 -19.57 4.11 -44.78
N LYS A 92 -19.81 5.14 -43.96
CA LYS A 92 -20.73 6.24 -44.29
C LYS A 92 -20.28 7.00 -45.53
N SER A 93 -18.99 7.30 -45.65
CA SER A 93 -18.45 7.98 -46.84
C SER A 93 -18.69 7.17 -48.10
N ILE A 94 -18.41 5.86 -48.06
CA ILE A 94 -18.68 4.94 -49.18
C ILE A 94 -20.18 4.87 -49.49
N ALA A 95 -21.04 4.76 -48.47
CA ALA A 95 -22.49 4.74 -48.67
C ALA A 95 -23.01 6.03 -49.31
N ASN A 96 -22.48 7.19 -48.91
CA ASN A 96 -22.82 8.47 -49.51
C ASN A 96 -22.33 8.58 -50.96
N GLN A 97 -21.12 8.09 -51.27
CA GLN A 97 -20.61 8.04 -52.64
C GLN A 97 -21.49 7.13 -53.52
N ALA A 98 -21.90 5.97 -53.01
CA ALA A 98 -22.81 5.07 -53.70
C ALA A 98 -24.19 5.71 -53.93
N LEU A 99 -24.73 6.46 -52.97
CA LEU A 99 -25.99 7.19 -53.10
C LEU A 99 -25.93 8.32 -54.15
N GLN A 100 -24.81 9.02 -54.23
CA GLN A 100 -24.57 10.08 -55.21
C GLN A 100 -24.27 9.55 -56.61
N THR A 101 -23.87 8.28 -56.74
CA THR A 101 -23.66 7.65 -58.03
C THR A 101 -25.01 7.49 -58.71
N THR A 102 -25.36 8.41 -59.60
CA THR A 102 -26.56 8.32 -60.43
C THR A 102 -26.51 6.99 -61.16
N VAL A 103 -27.49 6.11 -60.93
CA VAL A 103 -27.69 4.93 -61.76
C VAL A 103 -28.08 5.46 -63.13
N GLY A 104 -27.09 5.62 -64.00
CA GLY A 104 -27.29 6.10 -65.35
C GLY A 104 -28.12 5.09 -66.12
N TYR A 105 -29.44 5.23 -66.09
CA TYR A 105 -30.24 4.88 -67.24
C TYR A 105 -30.02 5.98 -68.28
N SER A 106 -28.90 5.85 -68.99
CA SER A 106 -28.72 6.51 -70.28
C SER A 106 -29.27 5.58 -71.36
N THR A 107 -30.59 5.66 -71.58
CA THR A 107 -31.32 5.76 -72.87
C THR A 107 -32.79 5.96 -72.54
#